data_AF-A0A928VYJ3-F1
#
_entry.id   AF-A0A928VYJ3-F1
#
_cell.length_a   1.000
_cell.length_b   1.000
_cell.length_c   1.000
_cell.angle_alpha   90.00
_cell.angle_beta   90.00
_cell.angle_gamma   90.00
#
_symmetry.space_group_name_H-M   'P 1'
#
loop_
_entity.id
_entity.type
_entity.pdbx_description
1 polymer ?
#
loop_
_entity_poly.entity_id
_entity_poly.type
_entity_poly.pdbx_seq_one_letter_code
_entity_poly.pdbx_strand_id
1 'polypeptide(L)'
;MLSESSFSDRAITEEFYTALFDRFYNSFLPSIQVLLNQCTYGVAPDRSGVRTLFLIAANPQIATDLKDRIEILVDRIAEVMPGIGKAAICFLPADKAANAQSHGNCNVPPSKFMMGQVFRVSQQSEASEL
;
A
#
# COMPACT_ATOMS: atom_id res chain seq x y z
N MET A 1 16.27 34.08 -1.98
CA MET A 1 15.26 33.78 -0.93
C MET A 1 14.60 32.49 -1.36
N LEU A 2 14.78 31.41 -0.59
CA LEU A 2 14.23 30.09 -0.91
C LEU A 2 13.36 29.63 0.27
N SER A 3 12.30 28.90 -0.09
CA SER A 3 11.54 27.97 0.75
C SER A 3 10.21 28.46 1.36
N GLU A 4 9.27 28.93 0.53
CA GLU A 4 7.83 28.70 0.77
C GLU A 4 7.33 27.39 0.11
N SER A 5 8.17 26.71 -0.67
CA SER A 5 7.77 25.56 -1.50
C SER A 5 7.41 24.29 -0.73
N SER A 6 7.98 24.06 0.45
CA SER A 6 7.86 22.74 1.11
C SER A 6 6.47 22.44 1.68
N PHE A 7 5.71 23.45 2.08
CA PHE A 7 4.36 23.25 2.66
C PHE A 7 3.31 23.07 1.56
N SER A 8 3.38 23.85 0.48
CA SER A 8 2.48 23.69 -0.66
C SER A 8 2.68 22.34 -1.34
N ASP A 9 3.93 21.90 -1.50
CA ASP A 9 4.25 20.63 -2.16
C ASP A 9 3.70 19.42 -1.39
N ARG A 10 3.72 19.48 -0.05
CA ARG A 10 3.16 18.41 0.79
C ARG A 10 1.65 18.33 0.69
N ALA A 11 0.94 19.45 0.79
CA ALA A 11 -0.51 19.48 0.69
C ALA A 11 -1.00 18.95 -0.66
N ILE A 12 -0.36 19.41 -1.75
CA ILE A 12 -0.68 18.93 -3.11
C ILE A 12 -0.42 17.42 -3.24
N THR A 13 0.69 16.94 -2.68
CA THR A 13 1.02 15.50 -2.70
C THR A 13 -0.02 14.69 -1.94
N GLU A 14 -0.45 15.16 -0.78
CA GLU A 14 -1.46 14.50 0.05
C GLU A 14 -2.83 14.46 -0.66
N GLU A 15 -3.27 15.57 -1.25
CA GLU A 15 -4.50 15.64 -2.05
C GLU A 15 -4.44 14.71 -3.25
N PHE A 16 -3.30 14.67 -3.96
CA PHE A 16 -3.09 13.76 -5.08
C PHE A 16 -3.24 12.29 -4.66
N TYR A 17 -2.54 11.87 -3.60
CA TYR A 17 -2.62 10.48 -3.14
C TYR A 17 -4.00 10.15 -2.59
N THR A 18 -4.67 11.08 -1.91
CA THR A 18 -6.05 10.92 -1.46
C THR A 18 -6.98 10.66 -2.65
N ALA A 19 -6.96 11.52 -3.66
CA ALA A 19 -7.78 11.36 -4.85
C ALA A 19 -7.44 10.07 -5.63
N LEU A 20 -6.16 9.69 -5.68
CA LEU A 20 -5.72 8.46 -6.32
C LEU A 20 -6.26 7.22 -5.59
N PHE A 21 -6.18 7.20 -4.26
CA PHE A 21 -6.70 6.09 -3.47
C PHE A 21 -8.23 6.02 -3.50
N ASP A 22 -8.92 7.15 -3.51
CA ASP A 22 -10.38 7.20 -3.70
C ASP A 22 -10.77 6.64 -5.06
N ARG A 23 -10.09 7.06 -6.14
CA ARG A 23 -10.33 6.52 -7.48
C ARG A 23 -10.10 5.01 -7.53
N PHE A 24 -9.01 4.55 -6.93
CA PHE A 24 -8.70 3.12 -6.84
C PHE A 24 -9.78 2.36 -6.08
N TYR A 25 -10.17 2.82 -4.89
CA TYR A 25 -11.23 2.22 -4.08
C TYR A 25 -12.56 2.14 -4.85
N ASN A 26 -12.92 3.23 -5.55
CA ASN A 26 -14.16 3.31 -6.33
C ASN A 26 -14.16 2.45 -7.61
N SER A 27 -13.01 1.91 -8.03
CA SER A 27 -12.90 1.02 -9.20
C SER A 27 -13.34 -0.43 -8.92
N PHE A 28 -13.58 -0.78 -7.66
CA PHE A 28 -13.94 -2.14 -7.24
C PHE A 28 -15.43 -2.30 -6.91
N LEU A 29 -15.88 -3.55 -6.96
CA LEU A 29 -17.19 -3.94 -6.46
C LEU A 29 -17.29 -3.76 -4.92
N PRO A 30 -18.50 -3.55 -4.38
CA PRO A 30 -18.71 -3.36 -2.93
C PRO A 30 -18.10 -4.45 -2.05
N SER A 31 -18.06 -5.71 -2.51
CA SER A 31 -17.47 -6.81 -1.73
C SER A 31 -15.96 -6.67 -1.49
N ILE A 32 -15.23 -6.05 -2.41
CA ILE A 32 -13.80 -5.78 -2.29
C ILE A 32 -13.58 -4.47 -1.52
N GLN A 33 -14.44 -3.47 -1.75
CA GLN A 33 -14.42 -2.21 -1.02
C GLN A 33 -14.49 -2.39 0.50
N VAL A 34 -15.31 -3.34 0.99
CA VAL A 34 -15.38 -3.65 2.43
C VAL A 34 -14.03 -4.12 2.98
N LEU A 35 -13.26 -4.90 2.22
CA LEU A 35 -11.92 -5.34 2.63
C LEU A 35 -10.91 -4.19 2.57
N LEU A 36 -10.99 -3.39 1.51
CA LEU A 36 -10.15 -2.23 1.27
C LEU A 36 -10.33 -1.13 2.34
N ASN A 37 -11.56 -0.92 2.82
CA ASN A 37 -11.86 0.02 3.91
C ASN A 37 -11.23 -0.40 5.26
N GLN A 38 -10.80 -1.65 5.39
CA GLN A 38 -10.04 -2.13 6.54
C GLN A 38 -8.52 -2.08 6.32
N CYS A 39 -8.06 -1.38 5.28
CA CYS A 39 -6.66 -1.21 4.96
C CYS A 39 -6.20 0.23 5.13
N THR A 40 -4.93 0.39 5.52
CA THR A 40 -4.19 1.64 5.33
C THR A 40 -3.35 1.54 4.06
N TYR A 41 -3.29 2.63 3.29
CA TYR A 41 -2.55 2.69 2.03
C TYR A 41 -1.23 3.40 2.18
N GLY A 42 -0.24 2.99 1.40
CA GLY A 42 1.03 3.69 1.28
C GLY A 42 1.69 3.40 -0.05
N VAL A 43 2.53 4.32 -0.53
CA VAL A 43 3.35 4.10 -1.72
C VAL A 43 4.79 4.37 -1.37
N ALA A 44 5.67 3.41 -1.64
CA ALA A 44 7.11 3.58 -1.46
C ALA A 44 7.89 2.80 -2.52
N PRO A 45 9.06 3.29 -2.96
CA PRO A 45 9.95 2.51 -3.79
C PRO A 45 10.52 1.33 -3.00
N ASP A 46 10.67 0.19 -3.67
CA ASP A 46 11.43 -0.93 -3.11
C ASP A 46 12.94 -0.71 -3.26
N ARG A 47 13.75 -1.70 -2.84
CA ARG A 47 15.22 -1.62 -2.94
C ARG A 47 15.74 -1.47 -4.38
N SER A 48 14.94 -1.82 -5.38
CA SER A 48 15.25 -1.63 -6.80
C SER A 48 14.69 -0.32 -7.38
N GLY A 49 14.08 0.53 -6.54
CA GLY A 49 13.46 1.78 -6.97
C GLY A 49 12.05 1.63 -7.56
N VAL A 50 11.49 0.41 -7.59
CA VAL A 50 10.16 0.17 -8.16
C VAL A 50 9.11 0.64 -7.16
N ARG A 51 8.27 1.60 -7.57
CA ARG A 51 7.16 2.09 -6.74
C ARG A 51 6.20 0.94 -6.45
N THR A 52 5.98 0.72 -5.17
CA THR A 52 5.17 -0.37 -4.63
C THR A 52 4.00 0.24 -3.87
N LEU A 53 2.77 -0.19 -4.19
CA LEU A 53 1.59 0.10 -3.38
C LEU A 53 1.56 -0.87 -2.20
N PHE A 54 1.38 -0.36 -0.99
CA PHE A 54 1.22 -1.13 0.24
C PHE A 54 -0.24 -1.07 0.67
N LEU A 55 -0.84 -2.26 0.82
CA LEU A 55 -2.17 -2.49 1.39
C LEU A 55 -1.97 -3.07 2.78
N ILE A 56 -2.07 -2.24 3.81
CA ILE A 56 -1.82 -2.63 5.20
C ILE A 56 -3.16 -3.00 5.85
N ALA A 57 -3.48 -4.28 5.83
CA ALA A 57 -4.68 -4.84 6.43
C ALA A 57 -4.66 -4.73 7.96
N ALA A 58 -5.83 -4.47 8.55
CA ALA A 58 -6.00 -4.39 10.00
C ALA A 58 -5.68 -5.70 10.74
N ASN A 59 -5.81 -6.86 10.07
CA ASN A 59 -5.57 -8.18 10.66
C ASN A 59 -5.17 -9.22 9.58
N PRO A 60 -4.70 -10.42 9.98
CA PRO A 60 -4.25 -11.45 9.04
C PRO A 60 -5.36 -12.02 8.15
N GLN A 61 -6.61 -12.04 8.63
CA GLN A 61 -7.74 -12.57 7.86
C GLN A 61 -8.02 -11.70 6.64
N ILE A 62 -8.10 -10.38 6.83
CA ILE A 62 -8.28 -9.42 5.73
C ILE A 62 -7.15 -9.51 4.72
N ALA A 63 -5.90 -9.68 5.17
CA ALA A 63 -4.76 -9.88 4.28
C ALA A 63 -4.91 -11.15 3.43
N THR A 64 -5.48 -12.21 3.98
CA THR A 64 -5.73 -13.48 3.28
C THR A 64 -6.85 -13.29 2.26
N ASP A 65 -7.97 -12.67 2.65
CA ASP A 65 -9.11 -12.43 1.76
C ASP A 65 -8.73 -11.50 0.59
N LEU A 66 -7.85 -10.53 0.81
CA LEU A 66 -7.30 -9.68 -0.26
C LEU A 66 -6.36 -10.44 -1.18
N LYS A 67 -5.54 -11.33 -0.63
CA LYS A 67 -4.64 -12.18 -1.42
C LYS A 67 -5.41 -13.10 -2.35
N ASP A 68 -6.54 -13.64 -1.94
CA ASP A 68 -7.40 -14.47 -2.79
C ASP A 68 -8.00 -13.68 -3.97
N ARG A 69 -7.97 -12.35 -3.90
CA ARG A 69 -8.45 -11.43 -4.95
C ARG A 69 -7.33 -10.66 -5.62
N ILE A 70 -6.09 -11.12 -5.47
CA ILE A 70 -4.91 -10.36 -5.90
C ILE A 70 -4.88 -10.08 -7.39
N GLU A 71 -5.36 -11.00 -8.23
CA GLU A 71 -5.40 -10.83 -9.69
C GLU A 71 -6.23 -9.59 -10.07
N ILE A 72 -7.44 -9.48 -9.52
CA ILE A 72 -8.32 -8.32 -9.72
C ILE A 72 -7.66 -7.05 -9.16
N LEU A 73 -6.99 -7.14 -8.01
CA LEU A 73 -6.28 -6.01 -7.43
C LEU A 73 -5.16 -5.51 -8.35
N VAL A 74 -4.28 -6.39 -8.84
CA VAL A 74 -3.15 -5.96 -9.70
C VAL A 74 -3.60 -5.43 -11.04
N ASP A 75 -4.66 -5.99 -11.63
CA ASP A 75 -5.24 -5.49 -12.88
C ASP A 75 -5.77 -4.06 -12.71
N ARG A 76 -6.51 -3.80 -11.62
CA ARG A 76 -7.00 -2.46 -11.31
C ARG A 76 -5.89 -1.49 -10.93
N ILE A 77 -4.83 -1.94 -10.26
CA ILE A 77 -3.65 -1.10 -10.00
C ILE A 77 -3.00 -0.70 -11.33
N ALA A 78 -2.86 -1.63 -12.27
CA ALA A 78 -2.28 -1.34 -13.59
C ALA A 78 -3.11 -0.29 -14.36
N GLU A 79 -4.43 -0.37 -14.27
CA GLU A 79 -5.36 0.54 -14.96
C GLU A 79 -5.45 1.93 -14.32
N VAL A 80 -5.48 1.99 -12.98
CA VAL A 80 -5.81 3.23 -12.24
C VAL A 80 -4.58 3.95 -11.68
N MET A 81 -3.48 3.24 -11.43
CA MET A 81 -2.28 3.78 -10.80
C MET A 81 -1.03 3.61 -11.69
N PRO A 82 -0.90 4.42 -12.76
CA PRO A 82 0.28 4.36 -13.62
C PRO A 82 1.56 4.62 -12.81
N GLY A 83 2.60 3.85 -13.11
CA GLY A 83 3.89 3.93 -12.42
C GLY A 83 4.00 3.11 -11.14
N ILE A 84 2.96 2.41 -10.70
CA ILE A 84 3.05 1.38 -9.66
C ILE A 84 3.39 0.03 -10.32
N GLY A 85 4.61 -0.48 -10.07
CA GLY A 85 5.07 -1.74 -10.64
C GLY A 85 4.85 -2.96 -9.74
N LYS A 86 4.54 -2.73 -8.45
CA LYS A 86 4.36 -3.78 -7.45
C LYS A 86 3.24 -3.44 -6.48
N ALA A 87 2.60 -4.47 -5.94
CA ALA A 87 1.64 -4.36 -4.85
C ALA A 87 2.11 -5.25 -3.69
N ALA A 88 1.96 -4.78 -2.46
CA ALA A 88 2.29 -5.52 -1.25
C ALA A 88 1.06 -5.57 -0.36
N ILE A 89 0.62 -6.77 0.00
CA ILE A 89 -0.41 -6.96 1.04
C ILE A 89 0.33 -7.26 2.33
N CYS A 90 0.06 -6.47 3.37
CA CYS A 90 0.75 -6.55 4.64
C CYS A 90 -0.23 -6.52 5.82
N PHE A 91 0.19 -7.04 6.96
CA PHE A 91 -0.52 -6.84 8.23
C PHE A 91 0.49 -6.80 9.39
N LEU A 92 0.07 -6.22 10.52
CA LEU A 92 0.84 -6.22 11.75
C LEU A 92 0.35 -7.35 12.67
N PRO A 93 1.18 -8.35 13.02
CA PRO A 93 0.77 -9.43 13.92
C PRO A 93 0.54 -8.91 15.36
N ALA A 94 -0.53 -9.40 16.00
CA ALA A 94 -0.99 -8.95 17.32
C ALA A 94 0.05 -9.11 18.44
N ASP A 95 0.86 -10.18 18.39
CA ASP A 95 1.92 -10.47 19.38
C ASP A 95 3.02 -9.39 19.44
N LYS A 96 3.12 -8.56 18.39
CA LYS A 96 4.07 -7.44 18.30
C LYS A 96 3.44 -6.08 18.62
N ALA A 97 2.12 -5.99 18.66
CA ALA A 97 1.42 -4.76 19.04
C ALA A 97 1.37 -4.59 20.57
N ALA A 98 1.18 -5.68 21.32
CA ALA A 98 1.10 -5.67 22.79
C ALA A 98 2.44 -5.40 23.51
N ASN A 99 3.56 -5.83 22.91
CA ASN A 99 4.90 -5.67 23.49
C ASN A 99 5.53 -4.28 23.29
N ALA A 100 4.81 -3.33 22.67
CA ALA A 100 5.29 -1.95 22.57
C ALA A 100 5.04 -1.13 23.86
N GLN A 101 4.27 -1.65 24.83
CA GLN A 101 3.88 -0.93 26.05
C GLN A 101 4.46 -1.50 27.35
N SER A 102 5.12 -2.66 27.30
CA SER A 102 5.70 -3.29 28.50
C SER A 102 7.12 -3.73 28.17
N HIS A 103 8.11 -2.95 28.60
CA HIS A 103 9.36 -3.43 29.21
C HIS A 103 10.30 -2.24 29.42
N GLY A 104 10.39 -1.81 30.68
CA GLY A 104 11.51 -0.99 31.13
C GLY A 104 12.82 -1.76 30.96
N ASN A 105 13.84 -1.05 30.50
CA ASN A 105 15.26 -1.39 30.61
C ASN A 105 15.84 -2.41 29.60
N CYS A 106 15.91 -2.06 28.31
CA CYS A 106 17.08 -2.27 27.41
C CYS A 106 16.87 -1.64 26.02
N ASN A 107 17.93 -1.05 25.45
CA ASN A 107 17.97 -0.23 24.24
C ASN A 107 17.84 -0.99 22.90
N VAL A 108 16.67 -1.52 22.54
CA VAL A 108 16.28 -1.73 21.12
C VAL A 108 14.77 -1.61 21.03
N PRO A 109 14.18 -0.67 20.25
CA PRO A 109 12.74 -0.66 20.05
C PRO A 109 12.33 -1.99 19.39
N PRO A 110 11.27 -2.68 19.87
CA PRO A 110 10.83 -3.91 19.22
C PRO A 110 10.48 -3.56 17.78
N SER A 111 11.28 -4.06 16.84
CA SER A 111 11.06 -3.80 15.43
C SER A 111 9.70 -4.39 15.07
N LYS A 112 8.74 -3.48 14.82
CA LYS A 112 7.40 -3.79 14.32
C LYS A 112 7.53 -4.25 12.87
N PHE A 113 8.14 -5.42 12.67
CA PHE A 113 8.22 -6.04 11.36
C PHE A 113 6.82 -6.44 10.94
N MET A 114 6.36 -5.83 9.86
CA MET A 114 5.13 -6.21 9.20
C MET A 114 5.36 -7.51 8.42
N MET A 115 4.37 -8.38 8.46
CA MET A 115 4.33 -9.54 7.57
C MET A 115 3.63 -9.12 6.29
N GLY A 116 4.12 -9.59 5.15
CA GLY A 116 3.48 -9.28 3.89
C GLY A 116 4.00 -10.07 2.71
N GLN A 117 3.24 -10.04 1.63
CA GLN A 117 3.56 -10.67 0.36
C GLN A 117 3.53 -9.62 -0.74
N VAL A 118 4.52 -9.68 -1.64
CA VAL A 118 4.68 -8.75 -2.77
C VAL A 118 4.30 -9.44 -4.08
N PHE A 119 3.57 -8.72 -4.91
CA PHE A 119 3.03 -9.14 -6.19
C PHE A 119 3.47 -8.15 -7.27
N ARG A 120 3.73 -8.64 -8.49
CA ARG A 120 4.07 -7.79 -9.63
C ARG A 120 2.78 -7.29 -10.27
N VAL A 121 2.79 -6.02 -10.66
CA VAL A 121 1.76 -5.43 -11.50
C VAL A 121 2.22 -5.57 -12.94
N SER A 122 1.60 -6.48 -13.69
CA SER A 122 1.89 -6.63 -15.11
C SER A 122 1.28 -5.45 -15.84
N GLN A 123 2.12 -4.49 -16.25
CA GLN A 123 1.69 -3.51 -17.25
C GLN A 123 1.55 -4.30 -18.55
N GLN A 124 0.35 -4.36 -19.14
CA GLN A 124 0.21 -4.80 -20.53
C GLN A 124 1.07 -3.87 -21.38
N SER A 125 2.26 -4.33 -21.74
CA SER A 125 3.13 -3.64 -22.67
C SER A 125 2.40 -3.67 -24.01
N GLU A 126 1.86 -2.53 -24.43
CA GLU A 126 1.50 -2.27 -25.83
C GLU A 126 2.80 -2.26 -26.65
N ALA A 127 3.40 -3.44 -26.84
CA ALA A 127 4.40 -3.70 -27.87
C ALA A 127 3.65 -4.32 -29.05
N SER A 128 2.87 -3.48 -29.73
CA SER A 128 2.41 -3.74 -31.09
C SER A 128 2.89 -2.55 -31.93
N GLU A 129 4.21 -2.43 -32.07
CA GLU A 129 4.80 -1.60 -33.10
C GLU A 129 4.50 -2.22 -34.48
N LEU A 130 4.27 -1.34 -35.45
CA LEU A 130 3.74 -1.58 -36.79
C LEU A 130 4.54 -2.59 -37.65
#